data_AF-A0A7S0MVT7-F1
#
_entry.id   AF-A0A7S0MVT7-F1
#
_cell.length_a   1.000
_cell.length_b   1.000
_cell.length_c   1.000
_cell.angle_alpha   90.00
_cell.angle_beta   90.00
_cell.angle_gamma   90.00
#
_symmetry.space_group_name_H-M   'P 1'
#
loop_
_entity.id
_entity.type
_entity.pdbx_description
1 polymer ?
#
loop_
_entity_poly.entity_id
_entity_poly.type
_entity_poly.pdbx_seq_one_letter_code
_entity_poly.pdbx_strand_id
1 'polypeptide(L)'
;GGLGVAKSAYIGANLDVTGTGTVRSTTTASSSAVGDAALSTAGGLGVADNAMIAGTVVVEDTTPSTSITTGSVTTAGGLGVALNTWIGGTANVAGATTSQGILTVSDATGSTATTDGALVVGGGAGIAENVFIGGSVDIATALVVDTTSTLTGAVGIASVVTVSDATDATDASTGSINTDGGLGVAKSAYIGANLDVTGTGTVRSTTTASSSAVGDAALSTAGGLGVADNAMIAGTVVVEDTTPSTSITTGSVTTAGGLGVALNTWIGGTANVASATT
;
A
#
# COMPACT_ATOMS: atom_id res chain seq x y z
N GLY A 1 22.36 54.17 59.04
CA GLY A 1 22.78 55.47 58.49
C GLY A 1 22.94 55.31 56.99
N GLY A 2 22.47 56.26 56.20
CA GLY A 2 22.58 56.24 54.74
C GLY A 2 22.39 57.64 54.16
N LEU A 3 22.79 57.83 52.90
CA LEU A 3 22.59 59.08 52.16
C LEU A 3 21.14 59.16 51.68
N GLY A 4 20.43 60.24 52.03
CA GLY A 4 19.09 60.54 51.52
C GLY A 4 19.14 61.67 50.50
N VAL A 5 18.58 61.46 49.31
CA VAL A 5 18.41 62.49 48.27
C VAL A 5 16.92 62.71 48.01
N ALA A 6 16.44 63.94 48.20
CA ALA A 6 15.01 64.28 48.06
C ALA A 6 14.58 64.63 46.63
N LYS A 7 15.56 64.78 45.72
CA LYS A 7 15.37 65.08 44.28
C LYS A 7 16.23 64.10 43.47
N SER A 8 16.49 64.41 42.20
CA SER A 8 17.39 63.63 41.35
C SER A 8 18.83 63.63 41.87
N ALA A 9 19.48 62.48 41.81
CA ALA A 9 20.93 62.34 41.94
C ALA A 9 21.54 62.11 40.56
N TYR A 10 22.60 62.84 40.24
CA TYR A 10 23.37 62.68 38.99
C TYR A 10 24.76 62.16 39.36
N ILE A 11 25.13 60.98 38.87
CA ILE A 11 26.45 60.39 39.07
C ILE A 11 27.17 60.45 37.72
N GLY A 12 28.26 61.22 37.63
CA GLY A 12 28.98 61.45 36.36
C GLY A 12 29.90 60.30 35.92
N ALA A 13 29.95 59.21 36.69
CA ALA A 13 30.74 58.01 36.45
C ALA A 13 29.95 56.77 36.92
N ASN A 14 30.64 55.67 37.25
CA ASN A 14 29.99 54.43 37.66
C ASN A 14 29.43 54.50 39.09
N LEU A 15 28.26 53.89 39.30
CA LEU A 15 27.73 53.56 40.62
C LEU A 15 28.07 52.10 40.93
N ASP A 16 28.90 51.86 41.92
CA ASP A 16 29.20 50.51 42.43
C ASP A 16 28.46 50.28 43.75
N VAL A 17 27.71 49.18 43.83
CA VAL A 17 26.96 48.77 45.02
C VAL A 17 27.46 47.39 45.43
N THR A 18 28.29 47.33 46.46
CA THR A 18 28.90 46.09 46.96
C THR A 18 27.95 45.22 47.79
N GLY A 19 26.81 45.78 48.20
CA GLY A 19 25.71 45.08 48.86
C GLY A 19 24.49 44.93 47.94
N THR A 20 23.30 44.76 48.52
CA THR A 20 22.05 44.69 47.75
C THR A 20 21.61 46.08 47.29
N GLY A 21 21.55 46.31 45.98
CA GLY A 21 20.92 47.49 45.39
C GLY A 21 19.43 47.25 45.13
N THR A 22 18.56 48.11 45.65
CA THR A 22 17.12 48.06 45.35
C THR A 22 16.71 49.32 44.61
N VAL A 23 16.25 49.16 43.37
CA VAL A 23 15.62 50.25 42.60
C VAL A 23 14.12 50.09 42.74
N ARG A 24 13.44 51.08 43.33
CA ARG A 24 11.99 51.10 43.49
C ARG A 24 11.42 52.39 42.93
N SER A 25 10.65 52.26 41.85
CA SER A 25 9.79 53.34 41.37
C SER A 25 8.42 53.25 42.07
N THR A 26 7.89 54.38 42.52
CA THR A 26 6.53 54.49 43.07
C THR A 26 5.51 54.99 42.04
N THR A 27 5.94 55.24 40.81
CA THR A 27 5.08 55.63 39.69
C THR A 27 5.10 54.52 38.64
N THR A 28 3.92 54.08 38.20
CA THR A 28 3.79 53.09 37.14
C THR A 28 4.22 53.72 35.82
N ALA A 29 5.38 53.29 35.32
CA ALA A 29 5.79 53.51 33.95
C ALA A 29 4.93 52.63 33.04
N SER A 30 3.79 53.13 32.59
CA SER A 30 2.91 52.42 31.64
C SER A 30 3.16 52.96 30.23
N SER A 31 4.21 52.49 29.58
CA SER A 31 4.54 52.83 28.20
C SER A 31 5.39 51.72 27.60
N SER A 32 5.13 51.43 26.31
CA SER A 32 5.85 50.43 25.53
C SER A 32 7.21 50.93 25.01
N ALA A 33 7.54 52.21 25.17
CA ALA A 33 8.81 52.77 24.70
C ALA A 33 9.92 52.67 25.76
N VAL A 34 11.15 52.32 25.34
CA VAL A 34 12.35 52.18 26.19
C VAL A 34 12.63 53.41 27.08
N GLY A 35 12.21 54.61 26.66
CA GLY A 35 12.45 55.88 27.37
C GLY A 35 11.59 56.11 28.62
N ASP A 36 10.49 55.38 28.79
CA ASP A 36 9.52 55.63 29.86
C ASP A 36 9.61 54.61 31.00
N ALA A 37 10.47 53.58 30.86
CA ALA A 37 10.62 52.52 31.85
C ALA A 37 11.18 53.03 33.20
N ALA A 38 10.76 52.40 34.29
CA ALA A 38 11.28 52.70 35.64
C ALA A 38 12.79 52.44 35.79
N LEU A 39 13.34 51.56 34.95
CA LEU A 39 14.76 51.34 34.73
C LEU A 39 15.00 51.23 33.23
N SER A 40 15.77 52.16 32.66
CA SER A 40 16.15 52.17 31.24
C SER A 40 17.66 52.17 31.13
N THR A 41 18.21 51.29 30.29
CA THR A 41 19.64 51.20 30.01
C THR A 41 19.88 51.43 28.52
N ALA A 42 20.79 52.33 28.16
CA ALA A 42 21.17 52.53 26.75
C ALA A 42 22.01 51.36 26.19
N GLY A 43 22.66 50.59 27.08
CA GLY A 43 23.37 49.34 26.75
C GLY A 43 22.59 48.09 27.17
N GLY A 44 23.25 46.93 27.11
CA GLY A 44 22.66 45.66 27.53
C GLY A 44 22.50 45.53 29.05
N LEU A 45 21.62 44.62 29.46
CA LEU A 45 21.45 44.19 30.84
C LEU A 45 22.13 42.83 31.04
N GLY A 46 23.16 42.80 31.89
CA GLY A 46 23.76 41.54 32.34
C GLY A 46 23.16 41.08 33.68
N VAL A 47 22.69 39.84 33.74
CA VAL A 47 22.26 39.18 34.99
C VAL A 47 23.03 37.87 35.09
N ALA A 48 23.86 37.72 36.12
CA ALA A 48 24.73 36.54 36.27
C ALA A 48 23.95 35.29 36.74
N ASP A 49 22.94 35.50 37.58
CA ASP A 49 22.03 34.46 38.07
C ASP A 49 20.67 34.56 37.34
N ASN A 50 19.57 34.37 38.06
CA ASN A 50 18.23 34.33 37.49
C ASN A 50 17.60 35.72 37.40
N ALA A 51 17.03 36.05 36.24
CA ALA A 51 16.07 37.14 36.11
C ALA A 51 14.64 36.60 36.37
N MET A 52 13.98 37.08 37.42
CA MET A 52 12.57 36.76 37.69
C MET A 52 11.69 37.92 37.22
N ILE A 53 10.79 37.64 36.27
CA ILE A 53 9.88 38.62 35.69
C ILE A 53 8.46 38.12 35.96
N ALA A 54 7.74 38.79 36.86
CA ALA A 54 6.36 38.42 37.18
C ALA A 54 5.34 38.90 36.12
N GLY A 55 5.74 39.91 35.34
CA GLY A 55 4.95 40.46 34.23
C GLY A 55 5.30 39.84 32.89
N THR A 56 4.93 40.53 31.81
CA THR A 56 5.26 40.13 30.44
C THR A 56 6.70 40.50 30.07
N VAL A 57 7.28 39.73 29.15
CA VAL A 57 8.48 40.11 28.41
C VAL A 57 8.02 40.57 27.03
N VAL A 58 8.36 41.80 26.65
CA VAL A 58 8.07 42.36 25.33
C VAL A 58 9.40 42.63 24.63
N VAL A 59 9.56 42.12 23.41
CA VAL A 59 10.76 42.29 22.59
C VAL A 59 10.34 42.98 21.30
N GLU A 60 10.86 44.19 21.06
CA GLU A 60 10.44 45.03 19.94
C GLU A 60 11.28 44.83 18.66
N ASP A 61 12.38 44.09 18.73
CA ASP A 61 13.17 43.78 17.54
C ASP A 61 12.35 42.92 16.57
N THR A 62 12.12 43.48 15.37
CA THR A 62 11.29 42.90 14.31
C THR A 62 12.09 42.11 13.27
N THR A 63 13.39 41.92 13.50
CA THR A 63 14.27 41.18 12.60
C THR A 63 13.85 39.70 12.53
N PRO A 64 13.49 39.16 11.34
CA PRO A 64 13.12 37.75 11.22
C PRO A 64 14.28 36.82 11.60
N SER A 65 13.98 35.77 12.36
CA SER A 65 14.95 34.71 12.61
C SER A 65 15.13 33.85 11.35
N THR A 66 16.36 33.82 10.85
CA THR A 66 16.79 33.02 9.69
C THR A 66 17.71 31.86 10.09
N SER A 67 18.14 31.83 11.35
CA SER A 67 19.01 30.83 11.94
C SER A 67 18.86 30.85 13.47
N ILE A 68 19.48 29.89 14.15
CA ILE A 68 19.47 29.79 15.62
C ILE A 68 20.13 30.96 16.37
N THR A 69 20.83 31.87 15.68
CA THR A 69 21.53 33.03 16.30
C THR A 69 21.03 34.39 15.84
N THR A 70 20.02 34.47 14.96
CA THR A 70 19.56 35.74 14.36
C THR A 70 18.19 36.20 14.84
N GLY A 71 17.59 35.50 15.81
CA GLY A 71 16.31 35.92 16.39
C GLY A 71 16.44 36.97 17.49
N SER A 72 15.37 37.74 17.69
CA SER A 72 15.26 38.76 18.75
C SER A 72 15.39 38.20 20.18
N VAL A 73 15.13 36.90 20.34
CA VAL A 73 15.42 36.13 21.56
C VAL A 73 16.32 34.96 21.18
N THR A 74 17.48 34.86 21.81
CA THR A 74 18.38 33.72 21.69
C THR A 74 18.67 33.14 23.06
N THR A 75 18.64 31.82 23.19
CA THR A 75 18.98 31.11 24.43
C THR A 75 20.09 30.10 24.14
N ALA A 76 21.14 30.08 24.96
CA ALA A 76 22.17 29.03 24.85
C ALA A 76 21.65 27.65 25.32
N GLY A 77 20.67 27.65 26.22
CA GLY A 77 19.96 26.46 26.68
C GLY A 77 18.59 26.28 26.02
N GLY A 78 17.82 25.31 26.51
CA GLY A 78 16.44 25.06 26.06
C GLY A 78 15.44 26.12 26.52
N LEU A 79 14.30 26.17 25.83
CA LEU A 79 13.14 26.98 26.20
C LEU A 79 12.05 26.08 26.78
N GLY A 80 11.67 26.30 28.03
CA GLY A 80 10.53 25.62 28.66
C GLY A 80 9.27 26.48 28.56
N VAL A 81 8.20 25.94 27.97
CA VAL A 81 6.89 26.60 27.89
C VAL A 81 5.84 25.66 28.49
N ALA A 82 5.25 26.04 29.62
CA ALA A 82 4.26 25.20 30.31
C ALA A 82 2.86 25.25 29.67
N LEU A 83 2.58 26.30 28.91
CA LEU A 83 1.33 26.53 28.21
C LEU A 83 1.57 26.50 26.69
N ASN A 84 0.67 27.11 25.93
CA ASN A 84 0.75 27.13 24.48
C ASN A 84 1.81 28.11 23.98
N THR A 85 2.49 27.75 22.89
CA THR A 85 3.25 28.68 22.05
C THR A 85 2.43 28.99 20.81
N TRP A 86 2.27 30.27 20.48
CA TRP A 86 1.61 30.71 19.26
C TRP A 86 2.63 31.34 18.31
N ILE A 87 2.83 30.74 17.14
CA ILE A 87 3.78 31.21 16.12
C ILE A 87 2.97 31.75 14.93
N GLY A 88 3.04 33.06 14.70
CA GLY A 88 2.29 33.71 13.61
C GLY A 88 2.93 33.55 12.21
N GLY A 89 4.17 33.06 12.14
CA GLY A 89 4.91 32.80 10.91
C GLY A 89 5.32 31.33 10.79
N THR A 90 6.38 31.07 10.05
CA THR A 90 6.94 29.72 9.92
C THR A 90 7.71 29.31 11.19
N ALA A 91 7.61 28.03 11.55
CA ALA A 91 8.46 27.42 12.57
C ALA A 91 9.52 26.57 11.89
N ASN A 92 10.76 27.08 11.80
CA ASN A 92 11.89 26.33 11.25
C ASN A 92 12.68 25.65 12.37
N VAL A 93 12.76 24.32 12.36
CA VAL A 93 13.47 23.52 13.37
C VAL A 93 14.65 22.84 12.71
N ALA A 94 15.88 23.26 13.07
CA ALA A 94 17.10 22.70 12.49
C ALA A 94 17.43 21.28 12.98
N GLY A 95 16.91 20.90 14.16
CA GLY A 95 17.07 19.58 14.75
C GLY A 95 15.84 18.69 14.55
N ALA A 96 15.80 17.57 15.27
CA ALA A 96 14.64 16.70 15.30
C ALA A 96 13.54 17.27 16.21
N THR A 97 12.28 17.04 15.84
CA THR A 97 11.10 17.36 16.64
C THR A 97 10.50 16.07 17.20
N THR A 98 10.21 16.04 18.50
CA THR A 98 9.44 14.97 19.14
C THR A 98 8.13 15.55 19.67
N SER A 99 7.00 14.96 19.28
CA SER A 99 5.69 15.27 19.87
C SER A 99 5.26 14.12 20.78
N GLN A 100 5.16 14.39 22.07
CA GLN A 100 4.68 13.39 23.05
C GLN A 100 3.16 13.17 22.95
N GLY A 101 2.44 14.14 22.37
CA GLY A 101 1.00 14.09 22.13
C GLY A 101 0.67 14.03 20.64
N ILE A 102 -0.59 14.28 20.32
CA ILE A 102 -1.10 14.28 18.94
C ILE A 102 -0.51 15.48 18.17
N LEU A 103 0.01 15.20 16.98
CA LEU A 103 0.30 16.23 15.98
C LEU A 103 -0.89 16.37 15.03
N THR A 104 -1.60 17.50 15.11
CA THR A 104 -2.70 17.82 14.18
C THR A 104 -2.20 18.75 13.09
N VAL A 105 -2.43 18.39 11.84
CA VAL A 105 -2.22 19.25 10.67
C VAL A 105 -3.60 19.66 10.15
N SER A 106 -3.92 20.96 10.21
CA SER A 106 -5.25 21.48 9.90
C SER A 106 -5.42 21.99 8.46
N ASP A 107 -4.33 22.06 7.70
CA ASP A 107 -4.44 22.34 6.26
C ASP A 107 -5.24 21.21 5.60
N ALA A 108 -6.29 21.56 4.86
CA ALA A 108 -7.19 20.62 4.20
C ALA A 108 -6.82 20.37 2.73
N THR A 109 -5.70 20.91 2.27
CA THR A 109 -5.22 20.76 0.90
C THR A 109 -4.86 19.29 0.64
N GLY A 110 -5.59 18.66 -0.28
CA GLY A 110 -5.27 17.31 -0.76
C GLY A 110 -3.93 17.28 -1.51
N SER A 111 -3.26 16.13 -1.49
CA SER A 111 -2.01 15.93 -2.22
C SER A 111 -2.28 15.34 -3.61
N THR A 112 -1.57 15.85 -4.61
CA THR A 112 -1.52 15.33 -5.98
C THR A 112 -0.09 15.00 -6.44
N ALA A 113 0.91 15.35 -5.63
CA ALA A 113 2.32 15.06 -5.83
C ALA A 113 3.05 14.96 -4.48
N THR A 114 4.25 14.39 -4.46
CA THR A 114 5.06 14.27 -3.23
C THR A 114 5.57 15.60 -2.67
N THR A 115 5.24 16.72 -3.30
CA THR A 115 5.70 18.08 -2.94
C THR A 115 4.54 19.02 -2.57
N ASP A 116 3.31 18.52 -2.51
CA ASP A 116 2.11 19.32 -2.20
C ASP A 116 1.23 18.65 -1.12
N GLY A 117 0.16 19.35 -0.74
CA GLY A 117 -0.79 18.92 0.28
C GLY A 117 -0.40 19.35 1.69
N ALA A 118 -1.20 18.92 2.66
CA ALA A 118 -1.10 19.34 4.06
C ALA A 118 0.17 18.85 4.77
N LEU A 119 0.61 17.62 4.46
CA LEU A 119 1.79 16.99 5.05
C LEU A 119 2.71 16.49 3.94
N VAL A 120 3.88 17.14 3.80
CA VAL A 120 4.93 16.76 2.85
C VAL A 120 6.09 16.12 3.60
N VAL A 121 6.45 14.90 3.22
CA VAL A 121 7.61 14.18 3.76
C VAL A 121 8.60 13.92 2.63
N GLY A 122 9.70 14.66 2.60
CA GLY A 122 10.72 14.52 1.54
C GLY A 122 11.61 13.26 1.66
N GLY A 123 11.49 12.52 2.77
CA GLY A 123 12.15 11.24 3.02
C GLY A 123 11.15 10.10 3.24
N GLY A 124 11.57 9.01 3.88
CA GLY A 124 10.66 7.95 4.31
C GLY A 124 9.87 8.32 5.55
N ALA A 125 8.65 7.79 5.67
CA ALA A 125 7.84 7.88 6.89
C ALA A 125 7.78 6.50 7.56
N GLY A 126 8.27 6.40 8.80
CA GLY A 126 8.13 5.20 9.61
C GLY A 126 6.84 5.26 10.43
N ILE A 127 5.94 4.30 10.22
CA ILE A 127 4.70 4.19 10.99
C ILE A 127 4.70 2.80 11.64
N ALA A 128 4.77 2.76 12.97
CA ALA A 128 4.83 1.49 13.71
C ALA A 128 3.46 0.80 13.84
N GLU A 129 2.40 1.57 13.72
CA GLU A 129 1.01 1.13 13.89
C GLU A 129 0.21 1.36 12.60
N ASN A 130 -1.11 1.24 12.68
CA ASN A 130 -2.01 1.40 11.55
C ASN A 130 -2.03 2.84 11.00
N VAL A 131 -2.16 2.95 9.68
CA VAL A 131 -2.52 4.20 8.99
C VAL A 131 -3.97 4.10 8.53
N PHE A 132 -4.82 5.03 8.95
CA PHE A 132 -6.20 5.12 8.49
C PHE A 132 -6.35 6.27 7.49
N ILE A 133 -6.64 5.94 6.22
CA ILE A 133 -6.81 6.92 5.13
C ILE A 133 -8.28 6.94 4.72
N GLY A 134 -8.94 8.10 4.85
CA GLY A 134 -10.33 8.28 4.43
C GLY A 134 -10.52 8.55 2.94
N GLY A 135 -9.42 8.79 2.20
CA GLY A 135 -9.41 9.01 0.75
C GLY A 135 -8.68 7.90 0.00
N SER A 136 -8.30 8.17 -1.24
CA SER A 136 -7.48 7.27 -2.05
C SER A 136 -6.01 7.31 -1.62
N VAL A 137 -5.29 6.21 -1.86
CA VAL A 137 -3.83 6.14 -1.77
C VAL A 137 -3.28 6.02 -3.18
N ASP A 138 -2.49 7.00 -3.61
CA ASP A 138 -1.77 6.96 -4.88
C ASP A 138 -0.29 6.62 -4.62
N ILE A 139 0.24 5.62 -5.33
CA ILE A 139 1.60 5.11 -5.18
C ILE A 139 2.29 5.21 -6.54
N ALA A 140 3.20 6.18 -6.67
CA ALA A 140 3.87 6.46 -7.94
C ALA A 140 4.79 5.32 -8.45
N THR A 141 5.13 4.36 -7.59
CA THR A 141 6.02 3.24 -7.93
C THR A 141 5.39 1.90 -7.54
N ALA A 142 6.02 1.13 -6.64
CA ALA A 142 5.54 -0.16 -6.19
C ALA A 142 5.05 -0.09 -4.74
N LEU A 143 3.96 -0.78 -4.46
CA LEU A 143 3.54 -1.13 -3.10
C LEU A 143 4.16 -2.48 -2.74
N VAL A 144 4.93 -2.53 -1.65
CA VAL A 144 5.50 -3.76 -1.10
C VAL A 144 4.73 -4.13 0.16
N VAL A 145 4.19 -5.34 0.20
CA VAL A 145 3.50 -5.90 1.38
C VAL A 145 4.19 -7.21 1.73
N ASP A 146 4.77 -7.29 2.93
CA ASP A 146 5.62 -8.42 3.35
C ASP A 146 4.82 -9.68 3.71
N THR A 147 3.58 -9.50 4.19
CA THR A 147 2.73 -10.59 4.65
C THR A 147 1.46 -10.67 3.81
N THR A 148 0.34 -10.22 4.34
CA THR A 148 -0.98 -10.37 3.74
C THR A 148 -1.59 -9.00 3.45
N SER A 149 -2.25 -8.89 2.31
CA SER A 149 -3.11 -7.76 1.98
C SER A 149 -4.54 -8.25 1.80
N THR A 150 -5.52 -7.49 2.28
CA THR A 150 -6.94 -7.75 2.08
C THR A 150 -7.56 -6.57 1.34
N LEU A 151 -8.01 -6.80 0.12
CA LEU A 151 -8.72 -5.82 -0.70
C LEU A 151 -10.19 -6.23 -0.79
N THR A 152 -11.09 -5.35 -0.37
CA THR A 152 -12.54 -5.55 -0.51
C THR A 152 -13.05 -4.85 -1.76
N GLY A 153 -13.95 -5.51 -2.50
CA GLY A 153 -14.53 -4.97 -3.74
C GLY A 153 -13.78 -5.44 -4.99
N ALA A 154 -14.00 -4.75 -6.11
CA ALA A 154 -13.37 -5.10 -7.37
C ALA A 154 -11.91 -4.60 -7.43
N VAL A 155 -10.99 -5.48 -7.86
CA VAL A 155 -9.58 -5.13 -8.08
C VAL A 155 -9.33 -4.99 -9.57
N GLY A 156 -9.02 -3.77 -10.02
CA GLY A 156 -8.66 -3.47 -11.40
C GLY A 156 -7.17 -3.68 -11.65
N ILE A 157 -6.83 -4.50 -12.64
CA ILE A 157 -5.46 -4.83 -13.03
C ILE A 157 -5.28 -4.49 -14.51
N ALA A 158 -4.47 -3.46 -14.81
CA ALA A 158 -4.27 -2.99 -16.18
C ALA A 158 -3.21 -3.80 -16.95
N SER A 159 -2.38 -4.57 -16.25
CA SER A 159 -1.28 -5.34 -16.80
C SER A 159 -1.35 -6.79 -16.30
N VAL A 160 -0.20 -7.42 -16.08
CA VAL A 160 -0.07 -8.83 -15.71
C VAL A 160 -0.22 -9.02 -14.20
N VAL A 161 -0.89 -10.10 -13.81
CA VAL A 161 -0.80 -10.67 -12.45
C VAL A 161 0.21 -11.81 -12.49
N THR A 162 1.26 -11.70 -11.69
CA THR A 162 2.24 -12.78 -11.50
C THR A 162 2.05 -13.36 -10.10
N VAL A 163 1.81 -14.67 -10.02
CA VAL A 163 1.72 -15.41 -8.76
C VAL A 163 2.92 -16.34 -8.70
N SER A 164 3.79 -16.13 -7.71
CA SER A 164 5.09 -16.82 -7.61
C SER A 164 5.08 -18.01 -6.66
N ASP A 165 4.00 -18.22 -5.91
CA ASP A 165 3.85 -19.43 -5.12
C ASP A 165 3.72 -20.63 -6.08
N ALA A 166 4.72 -21.51 -6.01
CA ALA A 166 4.90 -22.68 -6.87
C ALA A 166 4.27 -23.95 -6.26
N THR A 167 3.46 -23.81 -5.21
CA THR A 167 2.74 -24.94 -4.61
C THR A 167 1.70 -25.46 -5.60
N ASP A 168 1.83 -26.73 -5.98
CA ASP A 168 0.83 -27.42 -6.80
C ASP A 168 -0.49 -27.54 -6.03
N ALA A 169 -1.60 -27.28 -6.70
CA ALA A 169 -2.93 -27.49 -6.13
C ALA A 169 -3.25 -28.98 -6.06
N THR A 170 -3.56 -29.49 -4.86
CA THR A 170 -4.02 -30.88 -4.65
C THR A 170 -5.52 -30.98 -4.32
N ASP A 171 -6.13 -29.85 -3.98
CA ASP A 171 -7.56 -29.65 -3.79
C ASP A 171 -7.93 -28.19 -4.13
N ALA A 172 -9.20 -27.82 -3.97
CA ALA A 172 -9.69 -26.48 -4.29
C ALA A 172 -9.10 -25.35 -3.42
N SER A 173 -8.38 -25.65 -2.34
CA SER A 173 -7.91 -24.69 -1.33
C SER A 173 -6.39 -24.56 -1.21
N THR A 174 -5.64 -25.42 -1.91
CA THR A 174 -4.18 -25.56 -1.77
C THR A 174 -3.37 -24.93 -2.91
N GLY A 175 -4.04 -24.40 -3.94
CA GLY A 175 -3.39 -23.69 -5.04
C GLY A 175 -3.03 -22.24 -4.71
N SER A 176 -2.03 -21.69 -5.41
CA SER A 176 -1.59 -20.30 -5.27
C SER A 176 -2.62 -19.25 -5.69
N ILE A 177 -3.63 -19.66 -6.46
CA ILE A 177 -4.84 -18.89 -6.74
C ILE A 177 -6.03 -19.73 -6.29
N ASN A 178 -6.72 -19.28 -5.25
CA ASN A 178 -7.99 -19.84 -4.81
C ASN A 178 -9.11 -18.81 -5.00
N THR A 179 -10.22 -19.23 -5.60
CA THR A 179 -11.40 -18.39 -5.82
C THR A 179 -12.64 -19.13 -5.31
N ASP A 180 -13.39 -18.50 -4.39
CA ASP A 180 -14.68 -19.05 -3.93
C ASP A 180 -15.73 -19.09 -5.06
N GLY A 181 -15.57 -18.22 -6.07
CA GLY A 181 -16.37 -18.19 -7.30
C GLY A 181 -15.74 -18.95 -8.46
N GLY A 182 -16.39 -18.91 -9.63
CA GLY A 182 -15.83 -19.47 -10.86
C GLY A 182 -14.72 -18.62 -11.46
N LEU A 183 -13.83 -19.25 -12.23
CA LEU A 183 -12.82 -18.56 -13.04
C LEU A 183 -13.35 -18.31 -14.46
N GLY A 184 -13.46 -17.04 -14.85
CA GLY A 184 -13.78 -16.63 -16.22
C GLY A 184 -12.53 -16.34 -17.03
N VAL A 185 -12.35 -17.02 -18.16
CA VAL A 185 -11.22 -16.77 -19.09
C VAL A 185 -11.79 -16.43 -20.47
N ALA A 186 -11.65 -15.17 -20.89
CA ALA A 186 -12.17 -14.70 -22.19
C ALA A 186 -11.33 -15.18 -23.39
N LYS A 187 -10.11 -15.63 -23.14
CA LYS A 187 -9.14 -16.14 -24.12
C LYS A 187 -8.78 -17.58 -23.76
N SER A 188 -7.74 -18.11 -24.39
CA SER A 188 -7.22 -19.43 -24.04
C SER A 188 -6.64 -19.43 -22.63
N ALA A 189 -6.93 -20.49 -21.86
CA ALA A 189 -6.15 -20.87 -20.69
C ALA A 189 -5.07 -21.86 -21.14
N TYR A 190 -3.83 -21.66 -20.69
CA TYR A 190 -2.74 -22.61 -20.89
C TYR A 190 -2.43 -23.29 -19.56
N ILE A 191 -2.68 -24.60 -19.47
CA ILE A 191 -2.41 -25.41 -18.29
C ILE A 191 -1.21 -26.31 -18.62
N GLY A 192 -0.08 -26.06 -17.97
CA GLY A 192 1.17 -26.77 -18.27
C GLY A 192 1.22 -28.20 -17.72
N ALA A 193 0.41 -28.50 -16.71
CA ALA A 193 0.28 -29.81 -16.09
C ALA A 193 -1.17 -30.32 -16.26
N ASN A 194 -1.71 -31.00 -15.26
CA ASN A 194 -3.03 -31.61 -15.34
C ASN A 194 -4.15 -30.56 -15.10
N LEU A 195 -5.28 -30.74 -15.77
CA LEU A 195 -6.55 -30.10 -15.41
C LEU A 195 -7.42 -31.15 -14.72
N ASP A 196 -7.60 -31.04 -13.41
CA ASP A 196 -8.53 -31.86 -12.65
C ASP A 196 -9.90 -31.17 -12.55
N VAL A 197 -10.97 -31.92 -12.83
CA VAL A 197 -12.35 -31.44 -12.80
C VAL A 197 -13.18 -32.42 -11.98
N THR A 198 -13.40 -32.08 -10.71
CA THR A 198 -14.19 -32.92 -9.78
C THR A 198 -15.70 -32.87 -10.06
N GLY A 199 -16.16 -31.79 -10.69
CA GLY A 199 -17.53 -31.62 -11.19
C GLY A 199 -17.69 -32.10 -12.64
N THR A 200 -18.70 -31.56 -13.33
CA THR A 200 -18.92 -31.85 -14.75
C THR A 200 -18.02 -30.98 -15.64
N GLY A 201 -17.08 -31.59 -16.36
CA GLY A 201 -16.35 -30.91 -17.44
C GLY A 201 -17.18 -30.84 -18.71
N THR A 202 -17.43 -29.64 -19.24
CA THR A 202 -18.09 -29.44 -20.54
C THR A 202 -17.15 -28.71 -21.49
N VAL A 203 -16.77 -29.37 -22.59
CA VAL A 203 -16.01 -28.75 -23.67
C VAL A 203 -16.98 -28.43 -24.81
N ARG A 204 -17.23 -27.15 -25.07
CA ARG A 204 -18.12 -26.70 -26.15
C ARG A 204 -17.32 -25.89 -27.15
N SER A 205 -17.23 -26.40 -28.37
CA SER A 205 -16.74 -25.64 -29.52
C SER A 205 -17.93 -25.13 -30.35
N THR A 206 -17.86 -23.87 -30.80
CA THR A 206 -18.83 -23.29 -31.74
C THR A 206 -18.39 -23.45 -33.20
N THR A 207 -17.25 -24.08 -33.46
CA THR A 207 -16.76 -24.40 -34.81
C THR A 207 -16.96 -25.89 -35.08
N THR A 208 -17.68 -26.23 -36.15
CA THR A 208 -17.81 -27.61 -36.62
C THR A 208 -16.46 -28.10 -37.12
N ALA A 209 -15.93 -29.19 -36.54
CA ALA A 209 -14.78 -29.90 -37.09
C ALA A 209 -15.15 -30.38 -38.50
N SER A 210 -14.52 -29.82 -39.53
CA SER A 210 -14.82 -30.11 -40.94
C SER A 210 -13.89 -31.17 -41.53
N SER A 211 -12.90 -31.64 -40.77
CA SER A 211 -11.97 -32.68 -41.19
C SER A 211 -11.85 -33.80 -40.16
N SER A 212 -11.42 -34.98 -40.63
CA SER A 212 -11.11 -36.15 -39.79
C SER A 212 -9.76 -36.02 -39.06
N ALA A 213 -9.01 -34.93 -39.30
CA ALA A 213 -7.72 -34.73 -38.66
C ALA A 213 -7.90 -34.43 -37.15
N VAL A 214 -7.10 -35.12 -36.32
CA VAL A 214 -7.12 -35.06 -34.85
C VAL A 214 -7.00 -33.63 -34.28
N GLY A 215 -6.49 -32.66 -35.05
CA GLY A 215 -6.32 -31.26 -34.65
C GLY A 215 -7.57 -30.38 -34.77
N ASP A 216 -8.60 -30.81 -35.50
CA ASP A 216 -9.82 -30.01 -35.72
C ASP A 216 -10.93 -30.34 -34.70
N ALA A 217 -10.72 -31.35 -33.86
CA ALA A 217 -11.69 -31.77 -32.84
C ALA A 217 -11.79 -30.73 -31.70
N ALA A 218 -13.00 -30.55 -31.17
CA ALA A 218 -13.23 -29.73 -29.98
C ALA A 218 -12.47 -30.24 -28.74
N LEU A 219 -12.21 -31.56 -28.70
CA LEU A 219 -11.38 -32.23 -27.72
C LEU A 219 -10.45 -33.19 -28.46
N SER A 220 -9.14 -33.00 -28.30
CA SER A 220 -8.10 -33.84 -28.90
C SER A 220 -7.21 -34.40 -27.79
N THR A 221 -6.99 -35.71 -27.78
CA THR A 221 -6.22 -36.40 -26.72
C THR A 221 -5.12 -37.26 -27.35
N ALA A 222 -3.88 -37.13 -26.86
CA ALA A 222 -2.74 -37.92 -27.36
C ALA A 222 -2.62 -39.30 -26.68
N GLY A 223 -3.11 -39.43 -25.44
CA GLY A 223 -2.97 -40.63 -24.59
C GLY A 223 -4.18 -41.58 -24.58
N GLY A 224 -5.09 -41.46 -25.56
CA GLY A 224 -6.36 -42.18 -25.59
C GLY A 224 -7.46 -41.53 -24.74
N LEU A 225 -8.71 -41.99 -24.92
CA LEU A 225 -9.88 -41.52 -24.18
C LEU A 225 -10.46 -42.67 -23.34
N GLY A 226 -10.37 -42.56 -22.02
CA GLY A 226 -11.05 -43.46 -21.09
C GLY A 226 -12.44 -42.93 -20.75
N VAL A 227 -13.47 -43.77 -20.90
CA VAL A 227 -14.84 -43.47 -20.47
C VAL A 227 -15.27 -44.60 -19.54
N ALA A 228 -15.52 -44.29 -18.27
CA ALA A 228 -15.85 -45.31 -17.26
C ALA A 228 -17.29 -45.84 -17.40
N ASP A 229 -18.18 -45.03 -17.96
CA ASP A 229 -19.58 -45.38 -18.24
C ASP A 229 -19.81 -45.30 -19.77
N ASN A 230 -20.99 -44.86 -20.21
CA ASN A 230 -21.35 -44.85 -21.62
C ASN A 230 -20.72 -43.66 -22.38
N ALA A 231 -20.12 -43.96 -23.54
CA ALA A 231 -19.81 -42.96 -24.55
C ALA A 231 -21.01 -42.75 -25.48
N MET A 232 -21.70 -41.62 -25.35
CA MET A 232 -22.83 -41.27 -26.23
C MET A 232 -22.33 -40.44 -27.43
N ILE A 233 -22.49 -40.98 -28.63
CA ILE A 233 -22.07 -40.32 -29.88
C ILE A 233 -23.30 -40.18 -30.77
N ALA A 234 -23.82 -38.95 -30.88
CA ALA A 234 -24.98 -38.66 -31.73
C ALA A 234 -24.61 -38.60 -33.22
N GLY A 235 -23.34 -38.29 -33.52
CA GLY A 235 -22.80 -38.27 -34.87
C GLY A 235 -22.26 -39.63 -35.31
N THR A 236 -21.46 -39.63 -36.37
CA THR A 236 -20.75 -40.83 -36.84
C THR A 236 -19.52 -41.10 -35.97
N VAL A 237 -19.17 -42.39 -35.85
CA VAL A 237 -17.86 -42.81 -35.33
C VAL A 237 -16.97 -43.09 -36.53
N VAL A 238 -15.82 -42.40 -36.61
CA VAL A 238 -14.80 -42.62 -37.64
C VAL A 238 -13.57 -43.19 -36.95
N VAL A 239 -13.05 -44.30 -37.47
CA VAL A 239 -11.84 -44.95 -36.96
C VAL A 239 -10.84 -45.04 -38.12
N GLU A 240 -9.71 -44.34 -37.98
CA GLU A 240 -8.74 -44.18 -39.06
C GLU A 240 -7.67 -45.27 -39.11
N ASP A 241 -7.60 -46.16 -38.12
CA ASP A 241 -6.67 -47.28 -38.15
C ASP A 241 -6.99 -48.21 -39.33
N THR A 242 -6.05 -48.29 -40.26
CA THR A 242 -6.13 -49.07 -41.51
C THR A 242 -5.52 -50.46 -41.39
N THR A 243 -5.06 -50.85 -40.20
CA THR A 243 -4.45 -52.16 -39.96
C THR A 243 -5.49 -53.28 -40.16
N PRO A 244 -5.24 -54.27 -41.05
CA PRO A 244 -6.18 -55.36 -41.27
C PRO A 244 -6.40 -56.20 -40.00
N SER A 245 -7.68 -56.47 -39.68
CA SER A 245 -8.01 -57.38 -38.59
C SER A 245 -7.73 -58.84 -38.97
N THR A 246 -6.99 -59.56 -38.12
CA THR A 246 -6.66 -60.99 -38.29
C THR A 246 -7.19 -61.88 -37.15
N SER A 247 -7.69 -61.27 -36.07
CA SER A 247 -8.28 -61.91 -34.89
C SER A 247 -9.28 -60.96 -34.20
N ILE A 248 -10.06 -61.47 -33.23
CA ILE A 248 -11.02 -60.66 -32.44
C ILE A 248 -10.38 -59.55 -31.61
N THR A 249 -9.05 -59.54 -31.45
CA THR A 249 -8.31 -58.55 -30.65
C THR A 249 -7.49 -57.55 -31.49
N THR A 250 -7.46 -57.69 -32.81
CA THR A 250 -6.59 -56.88 -33.70
C THR A 250 -7.35 -55.90 -34.59
N GLY A 251 -8.67 -55.84 -34.45
CA GLY A 251 -9.48 -54.89 -35.21
C GLY A 251 -9.29 -53.47 -34.70
N SER A 252 -9.43 -52.48 -35.58
CA SER A 252 -9.44 -51.06 -35.21
C SER A 252 -10.61 -50.70 -34.27
N VAL A 253 -11.66 -51.53 -34.26
CA VAL A 253 -12.69 -51.58 -33.23
C VAL A 253 -12.71 -52.97 -32.61
N THR A 254 -12.50 -53.04 -31.30
CA THR A 254 -12.66 -54.25 -30.50
C THR A 254 -13.69 -54.02 -29.40
N THR A 255 -14.57 -54.99 -29.17
CA THR A 255 -15.53 -54.95 -28.05
C THR A 255 -15.38 -56.22 -27.23
N ALA A 256 -15.42 -56.12 -25.90
CA ALA A 256 -15.39 -57.29 -25.02
C ALA A 256 -16.75 -58.04 -25.00
N GLY A 257 -17.85 -57.31 -25.25
CA GLY A 257 -19.19 -57.85 -25.44
C GLY A 257 -19.52 -58.07 -26.92
N GLY A 258 -20.81 -58.26 -27.21
CA GLY A 258 -21.31 -58.32 -28.58
C GLY A 258 -21.45 -56.92 -29.21
N LEU A 259 -21.42 -56.87 -30.54
CA LEU A 259 -21.76 -55.68 -31.31
C LEU A 259 -23.22 -55.77 -31.77
N GLY A 260 -24.06 -54.86 -31.28
CA GLY A 260 -25.45 -54.72 -31.73
C GLY A 260 -25.55 -53.80 -32.95
N VAL A 261 -26.09 -54.31 -34.06
CA VAL A 261 -26.39 -53.53 -35.27
C VAL A 261 -27.88 -53.63 -35.57
N ALA A 262 -28.60 -52.53 -35.44
CA ALA A 262 -30.05 -52.50 -35.69
C ALA A 262 -30.38 -52.53 -37.20
N LEU A 263 -29.45 -52.07 -38.03
CA LEU A 263 -29.57 -51.98 -39.48
C LEU A 263 -28.49 -52.84 -40.16
N ASN A 264 -28.42 -52.75 -41.48
CA ASN A 264 -27.48 -53.49 -42.30
C ASN A 264 -26.02 -53.15 -41.95
N THR A 265 -25.17 -54.18 -41.92
CA THR A 265 -23.71 -54.02 -41.90
C THR A 265 -23.17 -54.12 -43.33
N TRP A 266 -22.36 -53.15 -43.75
CA TRP A 266 -21.65 -53.20 -45.04
C TRP A 266 -20.18 -53.54 -44.80
N ILE A 267 -19.72 -54.67 -45.35
CA ILE A 267 -18.33 -55.14 -45.22
C ILE A 267 -17.68 -55.06 -46.60
N GLY A 268 -16.69 -54.18 -46.76
CA GLY A 268 -15.97 -54.01 -48.02
C GLY A 268 -15.00 -55.15 -48.36
N GLY A 269 -14.71 -56.04 -47.40
CA GLY A 269 -13.82 -57.20 -47.54
C GLY A 269 -14.49 -58.51 -47.12
N THR A 270 -13.68 -59.50 -46.74
CA THR A 270 -14.17 -60.79 -46.26
C THR A 270 -14.69 -60.68 -44.83
N ALA A 271 -15.90 -61.19 -44.59
CA ALA A 271 -16.43 -61.38 -43.24
C ALA A 271 -15.86 -62.68 -42.66
N ASN A 272 -15.04 -62.57 -41.60
CA ASN A 272 -14.55 -63.73 -40.87
C ASN A 272 -15.36 -63.90 -39.57
N VAL A 273 -16.07 -65.03 -39.43
CA VAL A 273 -16.89 -65.35 -38.26
C VAL A 273 -16.23 -66.50 -37.51
N ALA A 274 -15.74 -66.23 -36.30
CA ALA A 274 -14.91 -67.17 -35.55
C ALA A 274 -15.68 -68.35 -34.92
N SER A 275 -17.01 -68.26 -34.81
CA SER A 275 -17.89 -69.34 -34.32
C SER A 275 -19.05 -69.58 -35.27
N ALA A 276 -19.66 -70.77 -35.20
CA ALA A 276 -20.79 -71.13 -36.05
C ALA A 276 -21.99 -70.22 -35.79
N THR A 277 -22.49 -69.61 -36.87
CA THR A 277 -23.78 -68.90 -36.91
C THR A 277 -24.89 -69.89 -36.55
N THR A 278 -25.60 -69.65 -35.45
CA THR A 278 -26.85 -70.36 -35.11
C THR A 278 -28.05 -69.58 -35.59
#